data_AF-A0A538B3H6-F1
#
_entry.id   AF-A0A538B3H6-F1
#
_cell.length_a   1.000
_cell.length_b   1.000
_cell.length_c   1.000
_cell.angle_alpha   90.00
_cell.angle_beta   90.00
_cell.angle_gamma   90.00
#
_symmetry.space_group_name_H-M   'P 1'
#
loop_
_entity.id
_entity.type
_entity.pdbx_description
1 polymer ?
#
loop_
_entity_poly.entity_id
_entity_poly.type
_entity_poly.pdbx_seq_one_letter_code
_entity_poly.pdbx_strand_id
1 'polypeptide(L)' 'ILAAKRAREINSYYGQLGEGRGEFVPPLVESLGSKPLAIAMQEIAEGKVTFERLEAPDDK' A
#
# COMPACT_ATOMS: atom_id res chain seq x y z
N ILE A 1 0.16 -4.33 10.93
CA ILE A 1 -0.39 -2.99 10.59
C ILE A 1 -0.02 -2.56 9.17
N LEU A 2 1.25 -2.69 8.73
CA LEU A 2 1.73 -2.29 7.40
C LEU A 2 0.90 -2.84 6.23
N ALA A 3 0.77 -4.17 6.13
CA ALA A 3 0.03 -4.83 5.03
C ALA A 3 -1.42 -4.32 4.92
N ALA A 4 -2.08 -4.08 6.05
CA ALA A 4 -3.46 -3.58 6.06
C ALA A 4 -3.57 -2.12 5.57
N LYS A 5 -2.59 -1.26 5.88
CA LYS A 5 -2.55 0.11 5.37
C LYS A 5 -2.33 0.10 3.85
N ARG A 6 -1.33 -0.66 3.40
CA ARG A 6 -1.01 -0.78 1.97
C ARG A 6 -2.15 -1.39 1.16
N ALA A 7 -2.86 -2.39 1.70
CA ALA A 7 -4.03 -2.96 1.05
C ALA A 7 -5.16 -1.93 0.84
N ARG A 8 -5.33 -0.96 1.75
CA ARG A 8 -6.32 0.12 1.57
C ARG A 8 -5.90 1.08 0.45
N GLU A 9 -4.62 1.45 0.37
CA GLU A 9 -4.10 2.27 -0.74
C GLU A 9 -4.34 1.60 -2.09
N ILE A 10 -4.05 0.30 -2.20
CA ILE A 10 -4.28 -0.48 -3.42
C ILE A 10 -5.77 -0.52 -3.77
N ASN A 11 -6.65 -0.68 -2.78
CA ASN A 11 -8.09 -0.66 -3.00
C ASN A 11 -8.58 0.73 -3.47
N SER A 12 -8.06 1.81 -2.86
CA SER A 12 -8.35 3.19 -3.27
C SER A 12 -7.86 3.47 -4.69
N TYR A 13 -6.68 2.96 -5.07
CA TYR A 13 -6.16 3.06 -6.44
C TYR A 13 -7.14 2.45 -7.46
N TYR A 14 -7.62 1.23 -7.22
CA TYR A 14 -8.58 0.60 -8.13
C TYR A 14 -9.96 1.27 -8.11
N GLY A 15 -10.40 1.80 -6.97
CA GLY A 15 -11.66 2.52 -6.86
C GLY A 15 -11.67 3.88 -7.57
N GLN A 16 -10.50 4.55 -7.64
CA GLN A 16 -10.37 5.88 -8.27
C GLN A 16 -9.81 5.85 -9.69
N LEU A 17 -9.51 4.68 -10.25
CA LEU A 17 -9.02 4.55 -11.62
C LEU A 17 -9.97 5.18 -12.67
N GLY A 18 -11.25 5.37 -12.32
CA GLY A 18 -12.24 6.09 -13.12
C GLY A 18 -12.35 7.60 -12.87
N GLU A 19 -11.77 8.13 -11.78
CA GLU A 19 -11.87 9.55 -11.41
C GLU A 19 -10.68 10.41 -11.92
N GLY A 20 -9.64 9.78 -12.49
CA GLY A 20 -8.52 10.50 -13.12
C GLY A 20 -7.61 11.26 -12.14
N ARG A 21 -7.79 11.08 -10.82
CA ARG A 21 -6.87 11.63 -9.81
C ARG A 21 -5.72 10.65 -9.60
N GLY A 22 -4.52 11.03 -10.06
CA GLY A 22 -3.27 10.28 -9.88
C GLY A 22 -2.74 10.31 -8.45
N GLU A 23 -3.61 10.31 -7.45
CA GLU A 23 -3.26 10.49 -6.04
C GLU A 23 -2.78 9.19 -5.37
N PHE A 24 -3.18 8.02 -5.91
CA PHE A 24 -2.89 6.73 -5.29
C PHE A 24 -1.83 5.94 -6.06
N VAL A 25 -0.97 5.26 -5.30
CA VAL A 25 0.15 4.49 -5.85
C VAL A 25 -0.37 3.14 -6.36
N PRO A 26 -0.08 2.76 -7.62
CA PRO A 26 -0.47 1.46 -8.17
C PRO A 26 0.21 0.29 -7.43
N PRO A 27 -0.27 -0.94 -7.64
CA PRO A 27 0.49 -2.14 -7.27
C PRO A 27 1.91 -2.12 -7.84
N LEU A 28 2.89 -2.46 -7.00
CA LEU A 28 4.32 -2.52 -7.33
C LEU A 28 4.76 -3.93 -7.77
N VAL A 29 3.84 -4.89 -7.75
CA VAL A 29 4.04 -6.29 -8.15
C VAL A 29 2.98 -6.70 -9.16
N GLU A 30 3.38 -7.52 -10.13
CA GLU A 30 2.43 -8.22 -10.99
C GLU A 30 1.80 -9.37 -10.21
N SER A 31 0.60 -9.13 -9.68
CA SER A 31 -0.18 -10.16 -9.01
C SER A 31 -1.22 -10.76 -9.94
N LEU A 32 -1.27 -12.09 -9.98
CA LEU A 32 -2.33 -12.85 -10.66
C LEU A 32 -3.69 -12.74 -9.92
N GLY A 33 -3.69 -12.25 -8.68
CA GLY A 33 -4.89 -12.11 -7.85
C GLY A 33 -5.24 -10.66 -7.54
N SER A 34 -6.49 -10.27 -7.77
CA SER A 34 -7.01 -8.90 -7.57
C SER A 34 -7.30 -8.52 -6.11
N LYS A 35 -6.98 -9.38 -5.14
CA LYS A 35 -7.27 -9.11 -3.72
C LYS A 35 -6.23 -8.14 -3.16
N PRO A 36 -6.62 -6.93 -2.72
CA PRO A 36 -5.65 -5.89 -2.31
C PRO A 36 -4.71 -6.32 -1.18
N LEU A 37 -5.19 -7.15 -0.25
CA LEU A 37 -4.36 -7.66 0.84
C LEU A 37 -3.30 -8.65 0.37
N ALA A 38 -3.61 -9.49 -0.62
CA ALA A 38 -2.66 -10.45 -1.16
C ALA A 38 -1.50 -9.74 -1.89
N ILE A 39 -1.84 -8.73 -2.68
CA ILE A 39 -0.89 -7.85 -3.37
C ILE A 39 0.02 -7.16 -2.33
N ALA A 40 -0.56 -6.55 -1.30
CA ALA A 40 0.20 -5.89 -0.25
C ALA A 40 1.18 -6.84 0.48
N MET A 41 0.79 -8.10 0.70
CA MET A 41 1.68 -9.09 1.31
C MET A 41 2.82 -9.50 0.38
N GLN A 42 2.58 -9.62 -0.93
CA GLN A 42 3.62 -9.89 -1.92
C GLN A 42 4.62 -8.73 -2.03
N GLU A 43 4.13 -7.49 -2.07
CA GLU A 43 5.00 -6.31 -2.10
C GLU A 43 5.92 -6.24 -0.88
N ILE A 44 5.41 -6.59 0.30
CA ILE A 44 6.20 -6.65 1.54
C ILE A 44 7.21 -7.81 1.47
N ALA A 45 6.80 -8.98 0.96
CA ALA A 45 7.68 -10.14 0.82
C ALA A 45 8.84 -9.87 -0.16
N GLU A 46 8.59 -9.08 -1.22
CA GLU A 46 9.62 -8.63 -2.16
C GLU A 46 10.43 -7.41 -1.67
N GLY A 47 10.12 -6.88 -0.49
CA GLY A 47 10.82 -5.73 0.08
C GLY A 47 10.55 -4.40 -0.64
N LYS A 48 9.49 -4.33 -1.46
CA LYS A 48 9.11 -3.12 -2.20
C LYS A 48 8.36 -2.09 -1.34
N VAL A 49 7.85 -2.51 -0.20
CA VAL A 49 7.13 -1.65 0.76
C VAL A 49 7.85 -1.68 2.10
N THR A 50 8.31 -0.50 2.54
CA THR A 50 8.93 -0.29 3.85
C THR A 50 8.02 0.57 4.72
N PHE A 51 8.26 0.58 6.03
CA PHE A 51 7.57 1.47 6.94
C PHE A 51 8.58 2.17 7.84
N GLU A 52 8.35 3.45 8.07
CA GLU A 52 9.07 4.21 9.06
C GLU A 52 8.17 4.40 10.27
N ARG A 53 8.66 4.02 11.46
CA ARG A 53 8.00 4.39 12.70
C ARG A 53 8.55 5.76 13.08
N LEU A 54 7.71 6.79 12.95
CA LEU A 54 8.02 8.09 13.54
C LEU A 54 8.08 7.89 15.05
N GLU A 55 9.26 8.07 15.65
CA GLU A 55 9.38 8.16 17.10
C GLU A 55 8.61 9.39 17.56
N ALA A 56 7.83 9.26 18.63
CA ALA A 56 7.17 10.40 19.22
C ALA A 56 8.25 11.41 19.63
N PRO A 57 8.07 12.72 19.38
CA PRO A 57 9.05 13.71 19.81
C PRO A 57 9.23 13.56 21.32
N ASP A 58 10.49 13.33 21.74
CA ASP A 58 10.86 13.31 23.16
C ASP A 58 10.35 14.60 23.81
N ASP A 59 9.35 14.46 24.67
CA ASP A 59 8.84 15.53 25.52
C ASP A 59 9.94 15.83 26.56
N LYS A 60 10.81 16.79 26.24
CA LYS A 60 11.84 17.32 27.14
C LYS A 60 11.40 18.63 27.76
#